data_AF-A0A2V8TSX9-F1
#
_entry.id   AF-A0A2V8TSX9-F1
#
_cell.length_a   1.000
_cell.length_b   1.000
_cell.length_c   1.000
_cell.angle_alpha   90.00
_cell.angle_beta   90.00
_cell.angle_gamma   90.00
#
_symmetry.space_group_name_H-M   'P 1'
#
loop_
_entity.id
_entity.type
_entity.pdbx_description
1 polymer ?
#
loop_
_entity_poly.entity_id
_entity_poly.type
_entity_poly.pdbx_seq_one_letter_code
_entity_poly.pdbx_strand_id
1 'polypeptide(L)'
;MAEAAGDYFETNYPSPFMVQAYKIRPEQRDRIPAVTHEDGTGRLQTVERDVNPRYWKLLKRFGELTGVPILINTSFNENEPIVNTPAEALDCFLRTNMDALAIGSFLLLKSNNPQRSEERRALVEA
;
A
#
# COMPACT_ATOMS: atom_id res chain seq x y z
N MET A 1 2.21 4.36 -8.72
CA MET A 1 1.25 5.17 -9.53
C MET A 1 1.41 4.78 -11.00
N ALA A 2 0.35 4.84 -11.84
CA ALA A 2 0.46 4.47 -13.26
C ALA A 2 1.53 5.30 -14.02
N GLU A 3 1.54 6.61 -13.81
CA GLU A 3 2.50 7.55 -14.44
C GLU A 3 3.97 7.36 -14.01
N ALA A 4 4.21 6.69 -12.88
CA ALA A 4 5.55 6.42 -12.36
C ALA A 4 5.97 4.94 -12.54
N ALA A 5 5.13 4.10 -13.18
CA ALA A 5 5.39 2.66 -13.27
C ALA A 5 6.73 2.37 -13.98
N GLY A 6 6.98 3.06 -15.11
CA GLY A 6 8.20 2.93 -15.90
C GLY A 6 9.49 3.37 -15.21
N ASP A 7 9.41 4.12 -14.10
CA ASP A 7 10.58 4.54 -13.32
C ASP A 7 11.08 3.44 -12.38
N TYR A 8 10.19 2.50 -12.02
CA TYR A 8 10.47 1.41 -11.07
C TYR A 8 10.51 0.04 -11.72
N PHE A 9 9.68 -0.18 -12.74
CA PHE A 9 9.55 -1.46 -13.44
C PHE A 9 10.09 -1.35 -14.87
N GLU A 10 10.50 -2.47 -15.43
CA GLU A 10 10.92 -2.58 -16.85
C GLU A 10 9.72 -2.50 -17.83
N THR A 11 8.52 -2.21 -17.32
CA THR A 11 7.29 -1.99 -18.08
C THR A 11 6.66 -0.66 -17.70
N ASN A 12 5.97 -0.03 -18.65
CA ASN A 12 5.11 1.12 -18.38
C ASN A 12 3.66 0.85 -18.83
N TYR A 13 3.31 -0.42 -19.09
CA TYR A 13 1.95 -0.80 -19.42
C TYR A 13 1.06 -0.80 -18.17
N PRO A 14 -0.21 -0.38 -18.28
CA PRO A 14 -1.17 -0.51 -17.20
C PRO A 14 -1.32 -1.96 -16.76
N SER A 15 -1.25 -2.18 -15.45
CA SER A 15 -1.51 -3.46 -14.78
C SER A 15 -2.43 -3.23 -13.58
N PRO A 16 -3.74 -3.00 -13.81
CA PRO A 16 -4.65 -2.53 -12.75
C PRO A 16 -5.06 -3.61 -11.73
N PHE A 17 -4.83 -4.90 -12.03
CA PHE A 17 -5.41 -6.02 -11.30
C PHE A 17 -4.41 -6.86 -10.49
N MET A 18 -3.12 -6.50 -10.47
CA MET A 18 -2.10 -7.20 -9.66
C MET A 18 -1.96 -8.71 -9.97
N VAL A 19 -2.26 -9.12 -11.21
CA VAL A 19 -2.25 -10.53 -11.65
C VAL A 19 -0.86 -10.99 -12.10
N GLN A 20 -0.04 -10.06 -12.60
CA GLN A 20 1.26 -10.36 -13.21
C GLN A 20 2.41 -9.82 -12.37
N ALA A 21 3.52 -10.56 -12.34
CA ALA A 21 4.78 -10.08 -11.83
C ALA A 21 5.61 -9.49 -12.98
N TYR A 22 6.25 -8.35 -12.74
CA TYR A 22 7.13 -7.70 -13.70
C TYR A 22 8.50 -7.49 -13.06
N LYS A 23 9.53 -7.38 -13.91
CA LYS A 23 10.88 -7.07 -13.45
C LYS A 23 10.94 -5.65 -12.91
N ILE A 24 11.51 -5.52 -11.71
CA ILE A 24 11.89 -4.25 -11.12
C ILE A 24 13.28 -3.89 -11.64
N ARG A 25 13.43 -2.63 -12.04
CA ARG A 25 14.71 -2.10 -12.52
C ARG A 25 15.79 -2.34 -11.48
N PRO A 26 16.98 -2.87 -11.85
CA PRO A 26 18.03 -3.23 -10.90
C PRO A 26 18.36 -2.12 -9.89
N GLU A 27 18.45 -0.88 -10.37
CA GLU A 27 18.77 0.32 -9.57
C GLU A 27 17.68 0.75 -8.57
N GLN A 28 16.48 0.17 -8.65
CA GLN A 28 15.36 0.50 -7.76
C GLN A 28 15.12 -0.57 -6.69
N ARG A 29 15.70 -1.76 -6.81
CA ARG A 29 15.42 -2.91 -5.92
C ARG A 29 15.69 -2.61 -4.45
N ASP A 30 16.81 -1.94 -4.18
CA ASP A 30 17.18 -1.52 -2.81
C ASP A 30 16.29 -0.40 -2.27
N ARG A 31 15.61 0.36 -3.16
CA ARG A 31 14.68 1.43 -2.77
C ARG A 31 13.28 0.90 -2.45
N ILE A 32 12.89 -0.25 -3.02
CA ILE A 32 11.59 -0.89 -2.80
C ILE A 32 11.71 -2.38 -2.42
N PRO A 33 12.52 -2.73 -1.40
CA PRO A 33 12.84 -4.12 -1.11
C PRO A 33 11.59 -4.91 -0.66
N ALA A 34 10.66 -4.25 0.03
CA ALA A 34 9.48 -4.89 0.60
C ALA A 34 8.46 -5.41 -0.44
N VAL A 35 8.55 -4.96 -1.70
CA VAL A 35 7.73 -5.45 -2.82
C VAL A 35 8.55 -6.22 -3.87
N THR A 36 9.85 -6.43 -3.60
CA THR A 36 10.79 -7.08 -4.51
C THR A 36 10.98 -8.54 -4.09
N HIS A 37 10.67 -9.48 -4.99
CA HIS A 37 10.97 -10.89 -4.84
C HIS A 37 12.49 -11.15 -5.01
N GLU A 38 12.95 -12.32 -4.58
CA GLU A 38 14.36 -12.74 -4.68
C GLU A 38 14.90 -12.69 -6.12
N ASP A 39 14.07 -12.96 -7.12
CA ASP A 39 14.42 -12.92 -8.54
C ASP A 39 14.40 -11.50 -9.16
N GLY A 40 14.13 -10.46 -8.35
CA GLY A 40 14.04 -9.08 -8.78
C GLY A 40 12.71 -8.69 -9.44
N THR A 41 11.67 -9.52 -9.33
CA THR A 41 10.33 -9.19 -9.80
C THR A 41 9.42 -8.65 -8.69
N GLY A 42 8.30 -8.04 -9.05
CA GLY A 42 7.24 -7.67 -8.10
C GLY A 42 5.87 -7.73 -8.78
N ARG A 43 4.82 -8.07 -8.01
CA ARG A 43 3.43 -8.05 -8.50
C ARG A 43 2.91 -6.61 -8.53
N LEU A 44 2.75 -6.07 -9.73
CA LEU A 44 2.43 -4.67 -9.94
C LEU A 44 0.93 -4.43 -9.97
N GLN A 45 0.47 -3.44 -9.20
CA GLN A 45 -0.81 -2.78 -9.41
C GLN A 45 -0.58 -1.32 -9.83
N THR A 46 -0.93 -0.97 -11.06
CA THR A 46 -0.98 0.43 -11.49
C THR A 46 -2.28 1.07 -11.04
N VAL A 47 -2.18 2.28 -10.48
CA VAL A 47 -3.34 3.07 -10.05
C VAL A 47 -3.39 4.34 -10.90
N GLU A 48 -4.48 4.46 -11.66
CA GLU A 48 -4.77 5.62 -12.51
C GLU A 48 -5.63 6.65 -11.74
N ARG A 49 -5.41 7.92 -12.03
CA ARG A 49 -6.01 9.03 -11.27
C ARG A 49 -7.53 9.12 -11.42
N ASP A 50 -8.02 8.84 -12.62
CA ASP A 50 -9.42 8.84 -13.00
C ASP A 50 -10.16 7.57 -12.55
N VAL A 51 -9.47 6.42 -12.48
CA VAL A 51 -10.04 5.15 -11.99
C VAL A 51 -10.21 5.11 -10.47
N ASN A 52 -9.19 5.50 -9.70
CA ASN A 52 -9.27 5.54 -8.24
C ASN A 52 -8.57 6.79 -7.67
N PRO A 53 -9.23 7.96 -7.69
CA PRO A 53 -8.62 9.23 -7.32
C PRO A 53 -8.20 9.31 -5.85
N ARG A 54 -8.88 8.60 -4.94
CA ARG A 54 -8.50 8.57 -3.52
C ARG A 54 -7.20 7.80 -3.33
N TYR A 55 -7.09 6.61 -3.92
CA TYR A 55 -5.89 5.81 -3.79
C TYR A 55 -4.69 6.42 -4.54
N TRP A 56 -4.95 7.04 -5.70
CA TRP A 56 -3.93 7.81 -6.41
C TRP A 56 -3.39 8.98 -5.56
N LYS A 57 -4.25 9.74 -4.87
CA LYS A 57 -3.83 10.83 -3.97
C LYS A 57 -2.98 10.32 -2.80
N LEU A 58 -3.33 9.16 -2.24
CA LEU A 58 -2.54 8.51 -1.19
C LEU A 58 -1.13 8.19 -1.69
N LEU A 59 -1.01 7.53 -2.85
CA LEU A 59 0.29 7.18 -3.43
C LEU A 59 1.11 8.43 -3.77
N LYS A 60 0.47 9.47 -4.31
CA LYS A 60 1.15 10.75 -4.59
C LYS A 60 1.71 11.37 -3.31
N ARG A 61 0.87 11.48 -2.26
CA ARG A 61 1.29 12.09 -1.00
C ARG A 61 2.39 11.26 -0.32
N PHE A 62 2.30 9.94 -0.38
CA PHE A 62 3.34 9.06 0.10
C PHE A 62 4.65 9.29 -0.66
N GLY A 63 4.61 9.37 -1.99
CA GLY A 63 5.77 9.69 -2.82
C GLY A 63 6.37 11.08 -2.55
N GLU A 64 5.55 12.10 -2.27
CA GLU A 64 6.03 13.43 -1.86
C GLU A 64 6.80 13.40 -0.53
N LEU A 65 6.42 12.50 0.40
CA LEU A 65 7.04 12.37 1.71
C LEU A 65 8.28 11.48 1.70
N THR A 66 8.29 10.40 0.91
CA THR A 66 9.32 9.35 0.95
C THR A 66 10.23 9.33 -0.28
N GLY A 67 9.86 10.03 -1.34
CA GLY A 67 10.49 9.90 -2.67
C GLY A 67 10.15 8.59 -3.39
N VAL A 68 9.22 7.77 -2.86
CA VAL A 68 8.82 6.47 -3.43
C VAL A 68 7.28 6.39 -3.49
N PRO A 69 6.63 6.49 -4.65
CA PRO A 69 5.18 6.48 -4.80
C PRO A 69 4.59 5.05 -4.92
N ILE A 70 5.07 4.13 -4.07
CA ILE A 70 4.71 2.69 -4.05
C ILE A 70 4.39 2.25 -2.62
N LEU A 71 3.31 1.51 -2.46
CA LEU A 71 2.91 0.87 -1.21
C LEU A 71 2.82 -0.65 -1.41
N ILE A 72 3.09 -1.41 -0.34
CA ILE A 72 2.67 -2.82 -0.29
C ILE A 72 1.15 -2.85 -0.23
N ASN A 73 0.53 -3.62 -1.12
CA ASN A 73 -0.90 -3.88 -1.11
C ASN A 73 -1.13 -5.38 -0.88
N THR A 74 -1.89 -5.72 0.16
CA THR A 74 -2.27 -7.09 0.50
C THR A 74 -3.76 -7.17 0.83
N SER A 75 -4.32 -8.37 0.84
CA SER A 75 -5.71 -8.57 1.23
C SER A 75 -5.94 -8.12 2.67
N PHE A 76 -7.01 -7.35 2.88
CA PHE A 76 -7.48 -7.02 4.22
C PHE A 76 -8.38 -8.15 4.71
N ASN A 77 -7.78 -9.10 5.42
CA ASN A 77 -8.40 -10.26 6.06
C ASN A 77 -7.46 -10.91 7.09
N GLU A 78 -7.99 -11.83 7.90
CA GLU A 78 -7.21 -12.70 8.80
C GLU A 78 -7.74 -14.15 8.71
N ASN A 79 -7.19 -14.95 7.78
CA ASN A 79 -7.63 -16.32 7.49
C ASN A 79 -9.10 -16.46 7.09
N GLU A 80 -9.65 -15.43 6.47
CA GLU A 80 -11.05 -15.32 6.03
C GLU A 80 -11.13 -14.63 4.66
N PRO A 81 -12.30 -14.58 3.99
CA PRO A 81 -12.48 -13.76 2.79
C PRO A 81 -12.13 -12.29 3.03
N ILE A 82 -11.84 -11.56 1.95
CA ILE A 82 -11.62 -10.10 2.05
C ILE A 82 -12.87 -9.45 2.64
N VAL A 83 -12.66 -8.53 3.60
CA VAL A 83 -13.75 -7.78 4.22
C VAL A 83 -14.58 -7.03 3.18
N ASN A 84 -15.91 -7.04 3.36
CA ASN A 84 -16.88 -6.44 2.44
C ASN A 84 -17.80 -5.41 3.14
N THR A 85 -17.97 -5.49 4.46
CA THR A 85 -18.77 -4.54 5.24
C THR A 85 -17.94 -3.77 6.27
N PRO A 86 -18.39 -2.58 6.72
CA PRO A 86 -17.73 -1.86 7.81
C PRO A 86 -17.61 -2.67 9.11
N ALA A 87 -18.59 -3.52 9.40
CA ALA A 87 -18.57 -4.38 10.57
C ALA A 87 -17.45 -5.44 10.48
N GLU A 88 -17.30 -6.08 9.31
CA GLU A 88 -16.21 -7.03 9.04
C GLU A 88 -14.84 -6.35 9.11
N ALA A 89 -14.70 -5.14 8.55
CA ALA A 89 -13.45 -4.37 8.62
C ALA A 89 -13.07 -4.02 10.07
N LEU A 90 -14.05 -3.64 10.90
CA LEU A 90 -13.84 -3.37 12.32
C LEU A 90 -13.46 -4.64 13.09
N ASP A 91 -14.16 -5.75 12.86
CA ASP A 91 -13.86 -7.03 13.51
C ASP A 91 -12.43 -7.50 13.19
N CYS A 92 -12.08 -7.54 11.89
CA CYS A 92 -10.74 -7.90 11.42
C CYS A 92 -9.66 -6.95 11.98
N PHE A 93 -9.92 -5.64 11.96
CA PHE A 93 -9.00 -4.64 12.54
C PHE A 93 -8.79 -4.85 14.05
N LEU A 94 -9.82 -5.19 14.81
CA LEU A 94 -9.73 -5.37 16.26
C LEU A 94 -8.96 -6.64 16.65
N ARG A 95 -9.12 -7.73 15.88
CA ARG A 95 -8.43 -9.02 16.12
C ARG A 95 -6.96 -9.05 15.71
N THR A 96 -6.60 -8.30 14.67
CA THR A 96 -5.23 -8.25 14.15
C THR A 96 -4.34 -7.24 14.88
N ASN A 97 -3.02 -7.28 14.65
CA ASN A 97 -2.08 -6.26 15.14
C ASN A 97 -1.97 -5.05 14.19
N MET A 98 -3.05 -4.75 13.45
CA MET A 98 -3.11 -3.55 12.64
C MET A 98 -3.11 -2.29 13.50
N ASP A 99 -2.53 -1.27 12.89
CA ASP A 99 -1.96 -0.12 13.57
C ASP A 99 -2.87 1.12 13.44
N ALA A 100 -3.59 1.16 12.31
CA ALA A 100 -4.64 2.12 12.00
C ALA A 100 -5.64 1.49 11.02
N LEU A 101 -6.89 1.97 11.04
CA LEU A 101 -7.92 1.65 10.06
C LEU A 101 -8.50 2.95 9.51
N ALA A 102 -8.36 3.16 8.20
CA ALA A 102 -9.05 4.21 7.47
C ALA A 102 -10.31 3.61 6.80
N ILE A 103 -11.49 4.07 7.21
CA ILE A 103 -12.77 3.59 6.68
C ILE A 103 -13.71 4.76 6.38
N GLY A 104 -14.03 4.96 5.11
CA GLY A 104 -14.79 6.13 4.66
C GLY A 104 -14.05 7.42 5.02
N SER A 105 -14.66 8.26 5.86
CA SER A 105 -14.08 9.52 6.35
C SER A 105 -13.51 9.42 7.77
N PHE A 106 -13.39 8.21 8.31
CA PHE A 106 -12.93 7.95 9.67
C PHE A 106 -11.54 7.33 9.68
N LEU A 107 -10.73 7.72 10.67
CA LEU A 107 -9.44 7.11 10.97
C LEU A 107 -9.46 6.62 12.42
N LEU A 108 -9.28 5.32 12.61
CA LEU A 108 -9.17 4.70 13.92
C LEU A 108 -7.71 4.34 14.16
N LEU A 109 -7.21 4.64 15.36
CA LEU A 109 -5.86 4.31 15.79
C LEU A 109 -5.93 3.34 16.96
N LYS A 110 -5.16 2.24 16.91
CA LYS A 110 -5.15 1.29 18.02
C LYS A 110 -4.23 1.80 19.13
N SER A 111 -4.81 2.09 20.30
CA SER A 111 -4.07 2.59 21.46
C SER A 111 -3.13 1.55 22.08
N ASN A 112 -3.36 0.26 21.85
CA ASN A 112 -2.73 -0.83 22.60
C ASN A 112 -1.94 -1.81 21.71
N ASN A 113 -1.44 -1.40 20.53
CA ASN A 113 -0.55 -2.26 19.75
C ASN A 113 0.87 -2.25 20.37
N PRO A 114 1.39 -3.36 20.93
CA PRO A 114 2.69 -3.37 21.61
C PRO A 114 3.88 -3.27 20.63
N GLN A 115 3.66 -3.51 19.33
CA GLN A 115 4.66 -3.35 18.27
C GLN A 115 4.52 -2.01 17.54
N ARG A 116 4.23 -0.94 18.28
CA ARG A 116 4.21 0.43 17.75
C ARG A 116 5.56 0.75 17.10
N SER A 117 5.57 1.05 15.80
CA SER A 117 6.73 1.71 15.21
C SER A 117 6.94 3.05 15.93
N GLU A 118 8.15 3.28 16.46
CA GLU A 118 8.45 4.37 17.40
C GLU A 118 8.32 5.78 16.78
N GLU A 119 8.04 5.92 15.48
CA GLU A 119 8.16 7.16 14.70
C GLU A 119 6.82 7.86 14.37
N ARG A 120 5.78 7.69 15.19
CA ARG A 120 4.42 8.17 14.87
C ARG A 120 4.10 9.66 15.08
N ARG A 121 5.03 10.53 15.48
CA ARG A 121 4.74 11.98 15.60
C ARG A 121 4.27 12.60 14.26
N ALA A 122 4.74 12.07 13.12
CA ALA A 122 4.42 12.60 11.80
C ALA A 122 2.99 12.35 11.30
N LEU A 123 2.23 11.41 11.88
CA LEU A 123 0.87 11.06 11.42
C LEU A 123 -0.25 11.84 12.14
N VAL A 124 0.05 12.47 13.27
CA VAL A 124 -0.93 13.24 14.06
C VAL A 124 -0.88 14.74 13.72
N GLU A 125 0.19 15.19 13.07
CA GLU A 125 0.47 16.62 12.80
C GLU A 125 0.29 17.04 11.32
N ALA A 126 -0.30 16.19 10.46
CA ALA A 126 -0.53 16.48 9.04
C ALA A 126 -2.03 16.48 8.70
#